data_AF-A0A7V3FWI1-F1
#
_entry.id   AF-A0A7V3FWI1-F1
#
_cell.length_a   1.000
_cell.length_b   1.000
_cell.length_c   1.000
_cell.angle_alpha   90.00
_cell.angle_beta   90.00
_cell.angle_gamma   90.00
#
_symmetry.space_group_name_H-M   'P 1'
#
loop_
_entity.id
_entity.type
_entity.pdbx_description
1 polymer ?
#
loop_
_entity_poly.entity_id
_entity_poly.type
_entity_poly.pdbx_seq_one_letter_code
_entity_poly.pdbx_strand_id
1 'polypeptide(L)'
;MQGIAIDCDDNVYITGSFTGMLGFGGTSATLTASAGEGTDMWVVKFDGSSPTLYAIWSQQSTGTTDSVSGFAIATDSFNSVYVTGQLRGTTSFGTNTVTSTVQSTYITRLDSSGIVGVFQWANINMGTASLVPTSIDVDTNGNLFVYANFSGGAGQTVIFASLISSFTTTLFSTTSNQAVAVARADTRTGNWNAAVLTNNTNTIQSPIPFISNSLTIDPLGNVYITGLFTGAATFGGTTLYSSPDNFTSNTFVAKLTNNLS
;
A
#
# COMPACT_ATOMS: atom_id res chain seq x y z
N MET A 1 -7.74 3.84 -6.96
CA MET A 1 -6.48 4.61 -7.03
C MET A 1 -5.51 3.86 -7.93
N GLN A 2 -4.63 4.59 -8.62
CA GLN A 2 -3.54 4.06 -9.45
C GLN A 2 -2.26 4.78 -8.98
N GLY A 3 -1.15 4.05 -8.89
CA GLY A 3 0.13 4.58 -8.42
C GLY A 3 1.07 4.87 -9.58
N ILE A 4 1.96 5.85 -9.40
CA ILE A 4 3.07 6.15 -10.31
C ILE A 4 4.37 6.34 -9.51
N ALA A 5 5.48 5.85 -10.02
CA ALA A 5 6.82 6.04 -9.48
C ALA A 5 7.85 6.17 -10.62
N ILE A 6 9.02 6.74 -10.30
CA ILE A 6 10.13 6.91 -11.24
C ILE A 6 11.39 6.35 -10.56
N ASP A 7 12.21 5.57 -11.26
CA ASP A 7 13.51 5.11 -10.75
C ASP A 7 14.65 6.09 -11.04
N CYS A 8 15.87 5.76 -10.61
CA CYS A 8 17.05 6.59 -10.83
C CYS A 8 17.56 6.59 -12.29
N ASP A 9 17.01 5.72 -13.13
CA ASP A 9 17.32 5.60 -14.56
C ASP A 9 16.21 6.25 -15.42
N ASP A 10 15.38 7.12 -14.82
CA ASP A 10 14.23 7.79 -15.44
C ASP A 10 13.15 6.84 -16.01
N ASN A 11 13.10 5.57 -15.59
CA ASN A 11 12.00 4.70 -15.98
C ASN A 11 10.75 5.01 -15.15
N VAL A 12 9.58 5.01 -15.81
CA VAL A 12 8.30 5.29 -15.17
C VAL A 12 7.56 3.98 -14.90
N TYR A 13 7.11 3.79 -13.67
CA TYR A 13 6.32 2.64 -13.26
C TYR A 13 4.90 3.06 -12.91
N ILE A 14 3.92 2.32 -13.40
CA ILE A 14 2.51 2.55 -13.09
C ILE A 14 1.88 1.24 -12.61
N THR A 15 0.98 1.34 -11.64
CA THR A 15 0.15 0.21 -11.19
C THR A 15 -1.33 0.55 -11.17
N GLY A 16 -2.16 -0.48 -11.31
CA GLY A 16 -3.60 -0.36 -11.20
C GLY A 16 -4.26 -1.72 -11.10
N SER A 17 -5.55 -1.76 -11.44
CA SER A 17 -6.34 -2.97 -11.57
C SER A 17 -7.01 -3.02 -12.94
N PHE A 18 -7.35 -4.21 -13.43
CA PHE A 18 -8.04 -4.36 -14.71
C PHE A 18 -8.91 -5.61 -14.77
N THR A 19 -9.84 -5.62 -15.74
CA THR A 19 -10.58 -6.79 -16.19
C THR A 19 -10.42 -6.91 -17.72
N GLY A 20 -10.65 -8.10 -18.26
CA GLY A 20 -10.52 -8.35 -19.71
C GLY A 20 -9.07 -8.35 -20.19
N MET A 21 -8.78 -7.61 -21.26
CA MET A 21 -7.44 -7.52 -21.85
C MET A 21 -6.90 -6.10 -21.73
N LEU A 22 -5.62 -5.97 -21.40
CA LEU A 22 -4.95 -4.68 -21.26
C LEU A 22 -3.61 -4.69 -21.99
N GLY A 23 -3.46 -3.78 -22.96
CA GLY A 23 -2.22 -3.57 -23.71
C GLY A 23 -1.68 -2.17 -23.47
N PHE A 24 -0.36 -2.05 -23.31
CA PHE A 24 0.34 -0.77 -23.10
C PHE A 24 1.11 -0.31 -24.35
N GLY A 25 1.06 -1.08 -25.45
CA GLY A 25 1.90 -0.86 -26.63
C GLY A 25 3.37 -1.23 -26.37
N GLY A 26 4.26 -0.79 -27.26
CA GLY A 26 5.70 -1.06 -27.13
C GLY A 26 6.05 -2.54 -27.26
N THR A 27 7.05 -2.99 -26.48
CA THR A 27 7.49 -4.39 -26.41
C THR A 27 6.79 -5.19 -25.33
N SER A 28 5.96 -4.53 -24.51
CA SER A 28 5.21 -5.16 -23.44
C SER A 28 4.16 -6.14 -23.98
N ALA A 29 4.03 -7.28 -23.31
CA ALA A 29 2.96 -8.24 -23.60
C ALA A 29 1.58 -7.65 -23.26
N THR A 30 0.57 -8.10 -24.01
CA THR A 30 -0.84 -7.87 -23.65
C THR A 30 -1.19 -8.72 -22.44
N LEU A 31 -1.66 -8.08 -21.38
CA LEU A 31 -2.16 -8.72 -20.18
C LEU A 31 -3.58 -9.25 -20.41
N THR A 32 -3.89 -10.39 -19.80
CA THR A 32 -5.21 -11.00 -19.84
C THR A 32 -5.61 -11.31 -18.42
N ALA A 33 -6.64 -10.62 -17.95
CA ALA A 33 -7.17 -10.82 -16.61
C ALA A 33 -7.65 -12.26 -16.46
N SER A 34 -7.48 -12.78 -15.27
CA SER A 34 -7.82 -14.14 -14.95
C SER A 34 -9.33 -14.36 -15.02
N ALA A 35 -9.74 -15.60 -15.30
CA ALA A 35 -11.15 -15.92 -15.48
C ALA A 35 -11.94 -15.72 -14.18
N GLY A 36 -13.04 -14.96 -14.24
CA GLY A 36 -13.91 -14.68 -13.10
C GLY A 36 -14.47 -13.25 -13.11
N GLU A 37 -15.18 -12.86 -12.04
CA GLU A 37 -15.70 -11.49 -11.85
C GLU A 37 -14.69 -10.57 -11.13
N GLY A 38 -13.52 -11.10 -10.78
CA GLY A 38 -12.44 -10.39 -10.11
C GLY A 38 -11.66 -9.44 -11.00
N THR A 39 -10.87 -8.58 -10.36
CA THR A 39 -9.83 -7.77 -11.02
C THR A 39 -8.47 -8.35 -10.72
N ASP A 40 -7.54 -8.21 -11.66
CA ASP A 40 -6.12 -8.42 -11.40
C ASP A 40 -5.42 -7.09 -11.20
N MET A 41 -4.37 -7.06 -10.36
CA MET A 41 -3.44 -5.94 -10.37
C MET A 41 -2.54 -6.04 -11.59
N TRP A 42 -2.04 -4.89 -12.05
CA TRP A 42 -0.97 -4.82 -13.06
C TRP A 42 0.12 -3.83 -12.66
N VAL A 43 1.34 -4.07 -13.15
CA VAL A 43 2.48 -3.15 -13.11
C VAL A 43 3.03 -3.06 -14.52
N VAL A 44 3.40 -1.87 -14.94
CA VAL A 44 4.07 -1.63 -16.22
C VAL A 44 5.28 -0.73 -16.01
N LYS A 45 6.35 -0.99 -16.76
CA LYS A 45 7.53 -0.12 -16.86
C LYS A 45 7.52 0.56 -18.23
N PHE A 46 7.69 1.88 -18.24
CA PHE A 46 7.93 2.68 -19.44
C PHE A 46 9.35 3.25 -19.42
N ASP A 47 9.93 3.40 -20.61
CA ASP A 47 11.13 4.21 -20.79
C ASP A 47 10.75 5.70 -20.71
N GLY A 48 11.10 6.37 -19.61
CA GLY A 48 10.82 7.79 -19.42
C GLY A 48 11.90 8.72 -19.98
N SER A 49 13.02 8.18 -20.48
CA SER A 49 14.02 8.96 -21.22
C SER A 49 13.59 9.28 -22.65
N SER A 50 12.63 8.49 -23.17
CA SER A 50 12.07 8.67 -24.51
C SER A 50 10.94 9.69 -24.51
N PRO A 51 10.89 10.63 -25.49
CA PRO A 51 9.76 11.55 -25.67
C PRO A 51 8.46 10.81 -26.06
N THR A 52 8.56 9.56 -26.49
CA THR A 52 7.43 8.65 -26.71
C THR A 52 7.47 7.55 -25.65
N LEU A 53 6.47 7.50 -24.77
CA LEU A 53 6.39 6.49 -23.71
C LEU A 53 6.13 5.10 -24.29
N TYR A 54 7.19 4.31 -24.47
CA TYR A 54 7.09 2.90 -24.85
C TYR A 54 7.12 2.01 -23.61
N ALA A 55 6.12 1.14 -23.48
CA ALA A 55 6.13 0.13 -22.42
C ALA A 55 7.21 -0.91 -22.72
N ILE A 56 8.13 -1.08 -21.77
CA ILE A 56 9.23 -2.05 -21.82
C ILE A 56 8.67 -3.44 -21.49
N TRP A 57 7.97 -3.54 -20.35
CA TRP A 57 7.33 -4.75 -19.88
C TRP A 57 6.12 -4.43 -19.00
N SER A 58 5.24 -5.42 -18.85
CA SER A 58 4.15 -5.42 -17.88
C SER A 58 4.09 -6.76 -17.14
N GLN A 59 3.55 -6.73 -15.93
CA GLN A 59 3.31 -7.89 -15.06
C GLN A 59 1.92 -7.79 -14.44
N GLN A 60 1.32 -8.93 -14.13
CA GLN A 60 0.00 -8.99 -13.48
C GLN A 60 0.00 -9.97 -12.32
N SER A 61 -0.96 -9.81 -11.40
CA SER A 61 -1.39 -10.93 -10.56
C SER A 61 -2.13 -11.97 -11.40
N THR A 62 -2.22 -13.18 -10.87
CA THR A 62 -3.06 -14.24 -11.44
C THR A 62 -3.79 -15.00 -10.35
N GLY A 63 -5.01 -15.45 -10.62
CA GLY A 63 -5.81 -16.25 -9.69
C GLY A 63 -7.15 -16.61 -10.34
N THR A 64 -7.96 -17.48 -9.75
CA THR A 64 -9.24 -17.91 -10.40
C THR A 64 -10.48 -17.48 -9.63
N THR A 65 -10.30 -16.95 -8.43
CA THR A 65 -11.40 -16.60 -7.50
C THR A 65 -11.03 -15.40 -6.64
N ASP A 66 -10.10 -14.58 -7.12
CA ASP A 66 -9.54 -13.46 -6.41
C ASP A 66 -10.05 -12.11 -6.94
N SER A 67 -9.83 -11.07 -6.15
CA SER A 67 -9.99 -9.68 -6.55
C SER A 67 -8.81 -8.92 -5.98
N VAL A 68 -8.01 -8.35 -6.87
CA VAL A 68 -6.73 -7.74 -6.58
C VAL A 68 -6.70 -6.37 -7.21
N SER A 69 -6.27 -5.37 -6.45
CA SER A 69 -6.10 -4.01 -6.94
C SER A 69 -4.73 -3.48 -6.59
N GLY A 70 -4.03 -2.85 -7.53
CA GLY A 70 -2.83 -2.04 -7.25
C GLY A 70 -3.22 -0.60 -6.94
N PHE A 71 -2.79 -0.07 -5.79
CA PHE A 71 -3.17 1.28 -5.34
C PHE A 71 -2.00 2.27 -5.31
N ALA A 72 -0.82 1.83 -4.90
CA ALA A 72 0.38 2.66 -4.84
C ALA A 72 1.63 1.86 -5.19
N ILE A 73 2.65 2.56 -5.70
CA ILE A 73 3.91 2.01 -6.18
C ILE A 73 5.07 2.91 -5.76
N ALA A 74 6.21 2.32 -5.41
CA ALA A 74 7.45 3.00 -5.08
C ALA A 74 8.65 2.23 -5.65
N THR A 75 9.78 2.92 -5.80
CA THR A 75 11.05 2.38 -6.29
C THR A 75 12.15 2.61 -5.27
N ASP A 76 13.13 1.71 -5.18
CA ASP A 76 14.36 1.97 -4.43
C ASP A 76 15.53 2.35 -5.36
N SER A 77 16.67 2.72 -4.76
CA SER A 77 17.90 3.05 -5.48
C SER A 77 18.59 1.84 -6.15
N PHE A 78 18.04 0.63 -5.99
CA PHE A 78 18.55 -0.62 -6.55
C PHE A 78 17.63 -1.16 -7.65
N ASN A 79 16.75 -0.32 -8.20
CA ASN A 79 15.77 -0.69 -9.22
C ASN A 79 14.84 -1.85 -8.77
N SER A 80 14.53 -1.92 -7.48
CA SER A 80 13.40 -2.70 -6.99
C SER A 80 12.13 -1.86 -7.09
N VAL A 81 11.03 -2.51 -7.45
CA VAL A 81 9.70 -1.90 -7.48
C VAL A 81 8.86 -2.52 -6.39
N TYR A 82 8.16 -1.70 -5.62
CA TYR A 82 7.29 -2.12 -4.53
C TYR A 82 5.87 -1.66 -4.82
N VAL A 83 4.91 -2.58 -4.68
CA VAL A 83 3.49 -2.29 -4.91
C VAL A 83 2.70 -2.65 -3.67
N THR A 84 1.75 -1.80 -3.33
CA THR A 84 0.72 -2.10 -2.34
C THR A 84 -0.66 -1.91 -2.92
N GLY A 85 -1.62 -2.62 -2.33
CA GLY A 85 -2.99 -2.62 -2.75
C GLY A 85 -3.81 -3.57 -1.90
N GLN A 86 -5.03 -3.89 -2.36
CA GLN A 86 -5.88 -4.83 -1.66
C GLN A 86 -6.05 -6.12 -2.45
N LEU A 87 -6.14 -7.23 -1.74
CA LEU A 87 -6.53 -8.51 -2.29
C LEU A 87 -7.57 -9.22 -1.43
N ARG A 88 -8.38 -10.05 -2.08
CA ARG A 88 -9.24 -11.07 -1.46
C ARG A 88 -9.23 -12.30 -2.35
N GLY A 89 -9.20 -13.49 -1.77
CA GLY A 89 -9.06 -14.75 -2.48
C GLY A 89 -7.62 -15.26 -2.50
N THR A 90 -7.36 -16.26 -3.34
CA THR A 90 -6.02 -16.83 -3.56
C THR A 90 -5.44 -16.26 -4.85
N THR A 91 -4.33 -15.54 -4.71
CA THR A 91 -3.66 -14.80 -5.78
C THR A 91 -2.19 -15.20 -5.85
N SER A 92 -1.64 -15.25 -7.05
CA SER A 92 -0.22 -15.46 -7.31
C SER A 92 0.42 -14.24 -7.96
N PHE A 93 1.57 -13.85 -7.41
CA PHE A 93 2.49 -12.84 -7.95
C PHE A 93 3.74 -13.57 -8.46
N GLY A 94 3.73 -13.95 -9.74
CA GLY A 94 4.69 -14.92 -10.27
C GLY A 94 4.54 -16.27 -9.55
N THR A 95 5.61 -16.73 -8.88
CA THR A 95 5.59 -17.97 -8.09
C THR A 95 5.16 -17.78 -6.63
N ASN A 96 4.88 -16.55 -6.20
CA ASN A 96 4.51 -16.22 -4.83
C ASN A 96 2.99 -16.23 -4.66
N THR A 97 2.45 -17.25 -4.00
CA THR A 97 1.01 -17.37 -3.75
C THR A 97 0.66 -16.87 -2.35
N VAL A 98 -0.36 -16.01 -2.26
CA VAL A 98 -0.94 -15.51 -1.02
C VAL A 98 -2.45 -15.71 -1.03
N THR A 99 -3.03 -15.91 0.16
CA THR A 99 -4.47 -16.15 0.31
C THR A 99 -5.03 -15.28 1.42
N SER A 100 -6.14 -14.61 1.16
CA SER A 100 -6.93 -13.96 2.21
C SER A 100 -8.43 -14.20 2.05
N THR A 101 -9.11 -14.41 3.17
CA THR A 101 -10.57 -14.55 3.23
C THR A 101 -11.28 -13.19 3.40
N VAL A 102 -10.53 -12.14 3.74
CA VAL A 102 -11.00 -10.75 3.85
C VAL A 102 -10.22 -9.86 2.91
N GLN A 103 -10.71 -8.65 2.67
CA GLN A 103 -9.99 -7.68 1.83
C GLN A 103 -8.77 -7.15 2.60
N SER A 104 -7.59 -7.69 2.30
CA SER A 104 -6.33 -7.44 3.02
C SER A 104 -5.40 -6.57 2.19
N THR A 105 -4.65 -5.70 2.85
CA THR A 105 -3.49 -5.04 2.25
C THR A 105 -2.43 -6.08 1.91
N TYR A 106 -1.91 -6.02 0.69
CA TYR A 106 -0.71 -6.72 0.31
C TYR A 106 0.43 -5.75 0.05
N ILE A 107 1.64 -6.29 0.13
CA ILE A 107 2.86 -5.70 -0.40
C ILE A 107 3.56 -6.75 -1.26
N THR A 108 4.12 -6.31 -2.38
CA THR A 108 4.91 -7.18 -3.27
C THR A 108 6.11 -6.41 -3.80
N ARG A 109 7.20 -7.13 -4.08
CA ARG A 109 8.41 -6.58 -4.70
C ARG A 109 8.64 -7.24 -6.04
N LEU A 110 9.04 -6.44 -7.02
CA LEU A 110 9.57 -6.88 -8.30
C LEU A 110 11.02 -6.44 -8.44
N ASP A 111 11.85 -7.33 -8.98
CA ASP A 111 13.12 -6.94 -9.59
C ASP A 111 12.81 -6.34 -10.98
N SER A 112 13.29 -5.12 -11.23
CA SER A 112 13.08 -4.39 -12.49
C SER A 112 14.35 -4.17 -13.31
N SER A 113 15.48 -4.77 -12.90
CA SER A 113 16.79 -4.61 -13.55
C SER A 113 16.86 -5.23 -14.96
N GLY A 114 15.99 -6.19 -15.26
CA GLY A 114 15.92 -6.85 -16.56
C GLY A 114 14.92 -6.22 -17.53
N ILE A 115 14.85 -6.82 -18.73
CA ILE A 115 13.83 -6.48 -19.76
C ILE A 115 12.43 -7.01 -19.42
N VAL A 116 12.30 -7.82 -18.37
CA VAL A 116 11.03 -8.31 -17.81
C VAL A 116 11.10 -8.15 -16.30
N GLY A 117 10.05 -7.60 -15.69
CA GLY A 117 9.92 -7.52 -14.25
C GLY A 117 9.66 -8.90 -13.64
N VAL A 118 10.33 -9.23 -12.52
CA VAL A 118 10.18 -10.53 -11.85
C VAL A 118 9.74 -10.33 -10.41
N PHE A 119 8.56 -10.85 -10.06
CA PHE A 119 8.09 -10.86 -8.66
C PHE A 119 9.04 -11.67 -7.78
N GLN A 120 9.53 -11.05 -6.71
CA GLN A 120 10.48 -11.64 -5.77
C GLN A 120 9.78 -12.21 -4.53
N TRP A 121 8.83 -11.46 -3.97
CA TRP A 121 8.05 -11.87 -2.81
C TRP A 121 6.70 -11.14 -2.79
N ALA A 122 5.72 -11.71 -2.12
CA ALA A 122 4.44 -11.07 -1.80
C ALA A 122 4.01 -11.44 -0.38
N ASN A 123 3.54 -10.47 0.39
CA ASN A 123 3.05 -10.65 1.76
C ASN A 123 1.77 -9.86 1.98
N ILE A 124 0.95 -10.33 2.91
CA ILE A 124 -0.33 -9.70 3.28
C ILE A 124 -0.36 -9.38 4.77
N ASN A 125 -1.18 -8.41 5.17
CA ASN A 125 -1.68 -8.40 6.54
C ASN A 125 -2.77 -9.46 6.70
N MET A 126 -3.00 -9.89 7.94
CA MET A 126 -4.08 -10.80 8.33
C MET A 126 -5.09 -10.07 9.21
N GLY A 127 -6.05 -10.82 9.76
CA GLY A 127 -7.07 -10.33 10.68
C GLY A 127 -8.48 -10.44 10.11
N THR A 128 -9.39 -9.71 10.73
CA THR A 128 -10.82 -9.70 10.39
C THR A 128 -11.29 -8.36 9.81
N ALA A 129 -10.49 -7.29 9.94
CA ALA A 129 -10.76 -5.98 9.36
C ALA A 129 -9.98 -5.75 8.06
N SER A 130 -10.50 -4.85 7.22
CA SER A 130 -9.84 -4.41 6.00
C SER A 130 -8.92 -3.22 6.30
N LEU A 131 -7.73 -3.23 5.69
CA LEU A 131 -6.89 -2.05 5.52
C LEU A 131 -6.89 -1.65 4.05
N VAL A 132 -7.20 -0.39 3.77
CA VAL A 132 -7.18 0.21 2.44
C VAL A 132 -5.89 1.03 2.31
N PRO A 133 -4.83 0.50 1.68
CA PRO A 133 -3.58 1.23 1.52
C PRO A 133 -3.78 2.39 0.53
N THR A 134 -3.15 3.53 0.79
CA THR A 134 -3.21 4.69 -0.12
C THR A 134 -1.85 5.17 -0.56
N SER A 135 -0.79 4.82 0.18
CA SER A 135 0.58 5.24 -0.11
C SER A 135 1.57 4.17 0.31
N ILE A 136 2.67 4.09 -0.43
CA ILE A 136 3.84 3.27 -0.12
C ILE A 136 5.09 4.10 -0.40
N ASP A 137 6.10 3.96 0.45
CA ASP A 137 7.42 4.56 0.21
C ASP A 137 8.50 3.69 0.86
N VAL A 138 9.75 3.85 0.42
CA VAL A 138 10.89 3.05 0.88
C VAL A 138 12.05 3.94 1.31
N ASP A 139 12.75 3.54 2.37
CA ASP A 139 13.96 4.22 2.83
C ASP A 139 15.24 3.55 2.30
N THR A 140 16.37 4.25 2.44
CA THR A 140 17.68 3.74 2.03
C THR A 140 18.24 2.66 2.97
N ASN A 141 17.58 2.39 4.11
CA ASN A 141 17.98 1.37 5.07
C ASN A 141 17.31 0.00 4.80
N GLY A 142 16.46 -0.07 3.77
CA GLY A 142 15.74 -1.30 3.41
C GLY A 142 14.44 -1.47 4.20
N ASN A 143 13.80 -0.37 4.60
CA ASN A 143 12.44 -0.37 5.14
C ASN A 143 11.46 0.12 4.09
N LEU A 144 10.29 -0.51 4.07
CA LEU A 144 9.12 -0.12 3.30
C LEU A 144 8.04 0.32 4.28
N PHE A 145 7.36 1.41 3.98
CA PHE A 145 6.26 1.93 4.80
C PHE A 145 4.99 2.01 3.98
N VAL A 146 3.89 1.55 4.57
CA VAL A 146 2.55 1.61 3.98
C VAL A 146 1.68 2.48 4.86
N TYR A 147 1.04 3.46 4.22
CA TYR A 147 -0.06 4.21 4.80
C TYR A 147 -1.37 3.55 4.38
N ALA A 148 -2.23 3.23 5.34
CA ALA A 148 -3.52 2.63 5.08
C ALA A 148 -4.64 3.18 5.97
N ASN A 149 -5.84 3.22 5.43
CA ASN A 149 -7.05 3.50 6.20
C ASN A 149 -7.58 2.17 6.76
N PHE A 150 -7.76 2.12 8.07
CA PHE A 150 -8.47 1.03 8.74
C PHE A 150 -9.96 1.15 8.48
N SER A 151 -10.53 0.11 7.89
CA SER A 151 -11.97 -0.05 7.65
C SER A 151 -12.44 -1.34 8.33
N GLY A 152 -12.79 -1.24 9.61
CA GLY A 152 -13.26 -2.37 10.42
C GLY A 152 -14.29 -1.92 11.44
N GLY A 153 -15.22 -2.82 11.76
CA GLY A 153 -16.16 -2.63 12.86
C GLY A 153 -15.50 -2.77 14.23
N ALA A 154 -16.23 -2.38 15.29
CA ALA A 154 -15.76 -2.54 16.66
C ALA A 154 -15.40 -4.02 16.94
N GLY A 155 -14.20 -4.24 17.50
CA GLY A 155 -13.69 -5.58 17.82
C GLY A 155 -13.09 -6.36 16.63
N GLN A 156 -13.11 -5.81 15.42
CA GLN A 156 -12.33 -6.36 14.31
C GLN A 156 -10.85 -5.99 14.45
N THR A 157 -9.99 -6.87 13.94
CA THR A 157 -8.54 -6.76 14.10
C THR A 157 -7.83 -6.76 12.76
N VAL A 158 -6.72 -6.04 12.69
CA VAL A 158 -5.69 -6.21 11.66
C VAL A 158 -4.45 -6.75 12.33
N ILE A 159 -3.92 -7.83 11.79
CA ILE A 159 -2.74 -8.50 12.32
C ILE A 159 -1.61 -8.34 11.30
N PHE A 160 -0.56 -7.65 11.70
CA PHE A 160 0.70 -7.68 10.98
C PHE A 160 1.55 -8.76 11.65
N ALA A 161 1.76 -9.86 10.95
CA ALA A 161 2.65 -10.93 11.40
C ALA A 161 3.63 -11.29 10.30
N SER A 162 4.80 -11.77 10.71
CA SER A 162 5.74 -12.45 9.83
C SER A 162 5.66 -13.95 10.10
N LEU A 163 5.77 -14.77 9.05
CA LEU A 163 5.91 -16.22 9.19
C LEU A 163 7.30 -16.64 9.71
N ILE A 164 8.29 -15.74 9.67
CA ILE A 164 9.70 -16.02 9.99
C ILE A 164 10.32 -15.08 11.03
N SER A 165 9.55 -14.14 11.58
CA SER A 165 9.95 -13.30 12.71
C SER A 165 8.94 -13.42 13.83
N SER A 166 9.37 -13.23 15.08
CA SER A 166 8.49 -13.24 16.26
C SER A 166 7.60 -11.99 16.36
N PHE A 167 7.57 -11.14 15.33
CA PHE A 167 6.76 -9.93 15.32
C PHE A 167 5.32 -10.26 14.94
N THR A 168 4.43 -10.03 15.91
CA THR A 168 2.98 -9.96 15.70
C THR A 168 2.49 -8.72 16.41
N THR A 169 1.79 -7.85 15.69
CA THR A 169 1.01 -6.76 16.31
C THR A 169 -0.43 -6.82 15.85
N THR A 170 -1.34 -6.56 16.78
CA THR A 170 -2.79 -6.55 16.53
C THR A 170 -3.28 -5.13 16.69
N LEU A 171 -3.75 -4.55 15.59
CA LEU A 171 -4.42 -3.27 15.57
C LEU A 171 -5.93 -3.53 15.67
N PHE A 172 -6.62 -2.84 16.56
CA PHE A 172 -8.07 -2.96 16.71
C PHE A 172 -8.67 -1.59 16.96
N SER A 173 -9.89 -1.38 16.42
CA SER A 173 -10.69 -0.20 16.73
C SER A 173 -11.77 -0.57 17.75
N THR A 174 -11.90 0.26 18.78
CA THR A 174 -12.93 0.15 19.83
C THR A 174 -14.25 0.81 19.43
N THR A 175 -14.24 1.60 18.35
CA THR A 175 -15.43 2.20 17.73
C THR A 175 -15.53 1.77 16.27
N SER A 176 -16.68 1.96 15.62
CA SER A 176 -16.87 1.71 14.19
C SER A 176 -16.16 2.72 13.28
N ASN A 177 -15.12 3.40 13.76
CA ASN A 177 -14.49 4.50 13.04
C ASN A 177 -13.34 4.05 12.15
N GLN A 178 -13.13 4.84 11.11
CA GLN A 178 -11.93 4.79 10.30
C GLN A 178 -10.74 5.33 11.10
N ALA A 179 -9.65 4.57 11.12
CA ALA A 179 -8.37 4.99 11.68
C ALA A 179 -7.32 5.04 10.59
N VAL A 180 -6.21 5.73 10.83
CA VAL A 180 -5.04 5.65 9.95
C VAL A 180 -4.05 4.66 10.56
N ALA A 181 -3.56 3.76 9.74
CA ALA A 181 -2.48 2.83 10.05
C ALA A 181 -1.23 3.22 9.25
N VAL A 182 -0.08 3.22 9.92
CA VAL A 182 1.23 3.20 9.27
C VAL A 182 1.91 1.89 9.64
N ALA A 183 2.30 1.11 8.65
CA ALA A 183 2.98 -0.17 8.83
C ALA A 183 4.34 -0.17 8.14
N ARG A 184 5.32 -0.85 8.72
CA ARG A 184 6.69 -0.97 8.21
C ARG A 184 7.04 -2.44 7.96
N ALA A 185 7.74 -2.71 6.87
CA ALA A 185 8.28 -4.02 6.51
C ALA A 185 9.74 -3.94 6.04
N ASP A 186 10.48 -5.05 6.13
CA ASP A 186 11.82 -5.20 5.54
C ASP A 186 11.70 -5.41 4.02
N THR A 187 12.41 -4.62 3.21
CA THR A 187 12.29 -4.64 1.75
C THR A 187 12.86 -5.89 1.08
N ARG A 188 13.73 -6.64 1.76
CA ARG A 188 14.36 -7.85 1.20
C ARG A 188 13.42 -9.05 1.31
N THR A 189 12.64 -9.09 2.38
CA THR A 189 11.79 -10.23 2.74
C THR A 189 10.30 -9.94 2.68
N GLY A 190 9.91 -8.66 2.67
CA GLY A 190 8.52 -8.21 2.78
C GLY A 190 7.89 -8.47 4.15
N ASN A 191 8.69 -8.82 5.17
CA ASN A 191 8.18 -9.10 6.50
C ASN A 191 7.80 -7.82 7.25
N TRP A 192 6.56 -7.75 7.71
CA TRP A 192 6.13 -6.70 8.64
C TRP A 192 6.92 -6.75 9.95
N ASN A 193 7.35 -5.59 10.44
CA ASN A 193 8.18 -5.47 11.64
C ASN A 193 7.82 -4.28 12.55
N ALA A 194 6.88 -3.41 12.15
CA ALA A 194 6.26 -2.40 13.00
C ALA A 194 4.91 -1.97 12.43
N ALA A 195 3.96 -1.56 13.27
CA ALA A 195 2.75 -0.85 12.83
C ALA A 195 2.16 0.00 13.97
N VAL A 196 1.54 1.13 13.61
CA VAL A 196 0.89 2.07 14.55
C VAL A 196 -0.46 2.54 14.00
N LEU A 197 -1.42 2.82 14.89
CA LEU A 197 -2.68 3.51 14.58
C LEU A 197 -2.71 4.93 15.16
N THR A 198 -3.36 5.85 14.46
CA THR A 198 -3.57 7.25 14.91
C THR A 198 -4.72 7.43 15.91
N ASN A 199 -5.25 6.36 16.52
CA ASN A 199 -6.37 6.45 17.45
C ASN A 199 -6.32 5.39 18.57
N ASN A 200 -5.38 5.53 19.50
CA ASN A 200 -5.42 4.80 20.77
C ASN A 200 -6.50 5.32 21.74
N THR A 201 -7.32 6.32 21.36
CA THR A 201 -8.35 6.92 22.23
C THR A 201 -9.74 6.94 21.58
N ASN A 202 -10.73 6.41 22.31
CA ASN A 202 -12.12 6.09 21.97
C ASN A 202 -13.04 7.23 21.45
N THR A 203 -12.53 8.34 20.90
CA THR A 203 -13.37 9.51 20.58
C THR A 203 -13.00 10.13 19.24
N ILE A 204 -13.44 9.50 18.16
CA ILE A 204 -13.72 10.20 16.89
C ILE A 204 -15.22 9.97 16.62
N GLN A 205 -15.96 10.96 16.14
CA GLN A 205 -17.38 10.78 15.79
C GLN A 205 -17.56 11.16 14.33
N SER A 206 -17.73 10.14 13.47
CA SER A 206 -18.48 10.17 12.20
C SER A 206 -18.07 11.14 11.07
N PRO A 207 -18.50 10.84 9.83
CA PRO A 207 -17.79 9.97 8.89
C PRO A 207 -16.55 10.68 8.33
N ILE A 208 -15.46 9.95 8.06
CA ILE A 208 -14.38 10.52 7.28
C ILE A 208 -14.52 10.11 5.81
N PRO A 209 -14.88 11.02 4.90
CA PRO A 209 -14.73 10.79 3.47
C PRO A 209 -13.26 11.07 3.11
N PHE A 210 -12.44 10.04 2.93
CA PHE A 210 -11.04 10.24 2.55
C PHE A 210 -10.79 9.95 1.09
N ILE A 211 -10.24 10.94 0.38
CA ILE A 211 -9.91 10.82 -1.04
C ILE A 211 -8.40 10.99 -1.33
N SER A 212 -7.56 11.40 -0.37
CA SER A 212 -6.10 11.35 -0.55
C SER A 212 -5.34 11.45 0.77
N ASN A 213 -4.64 10.38 1.13
CA ASN A 213 -3.63 10.40 2.19
C ASN A 213 -2.32 9.89 1.60
N SER A 214 -1.21 10.57 1.90
CA SER A 214 0.11 10.27 1.35
C SER A 214 1.14 10.14 2.46
N LEU A 215 2.14 9.32 2.20
CA LEU A 215 3.31 9.13 3.03
C LEU A 215 4.56 9.38 2.19
N THR A 216 5.54 10.07 2.77
CA THR A 216 6.88 10.21 2.20
C THR A 216 7.94 10.05 3.29
N ILE A 217 9.14 9.64 2.92
CA ILE A 217 10.25 9.38 3.84
C ILE A 217 11.45 10.25 3.46
N ASP A 218 12.09 10.87 4.44
CA ASP A 218 13.35 11.58 4.21
C ASP A 218 14.56 10.63 4.24
N PRO A 219 15.76 11.05 3.77
CA PRO A 219 16.95 10.20 3.78
C PRO A 219 17.43 9.74 5.17
N LEU A 220 16.92 10.33 6.25
CA LEU A 220 17.18 9.90 7.63
C LEU A 220 16.16 8.87 8.12
N GLY A 221 15.18 8.51 7.28
CA GLY A 221 14.08 7.61 7.56
C GLY A 221 12.98 8.22 8.43
N ASN A 222 12.90 9.54 8.54
CA ASN A 222 11.69 10.12 9.15
C ASN A 222 10.53 10.00 8.18
N VAL A 223 9.40 9.55 8.70
CA VAL A 223 8.18 9.32 7.93
C VAL A 223 7.27 10.53 8.11
N TYR A 224 6.83 11.13 7.01
CA TYR A 224 5.89 12.24 7.01
C TYR A 224 4.58 11.76 6.39
N ILE A 225 3.48 12.00 7.09
CA ILE A 225 2.15 11.59 6.64
C ILE A 225 1.23 12.80 6.55
N THR A 226 0.35 12.77 5.55
CA THR A 226 -0.67 13.80 5.35
C THR A 226 -2.04 13.18 5.22
N GLY A 227 -3.06 13.94 5.64
CA GLY A 227 -4.43 13.53 5.47
C GLY A 227 -5.42 14.55 6.00
N LEU A 228 -6.69 14.16 6.02
CA LEU A 228 -7.78 14.97 6.58
C LEU A 228 -8.20 14.48 7.97
N PHE A 229 -8.90 15.30 8.74
CA PHE A 229 -9.52 14.89 9.99
C PHE A 229 -10.71 15.79 10.35
N THR A 230 -11.63 15.26 11.14
CA THR A 230 -12.74 15.99 11.80
C THR A 230 -12.75 15.65 13.29
N GLY A 231 -13.20 16.58 14.13
CA GLY A 231 -13.16 16.41 15.57
C GLY A 231 -11.74 16.42 16.12
N ALA A 232 -11.42 15.48 17.01
CA ALA A 232 -10.08 15.35 17.59
C ALA A 232 -9.29 14.22 16.91
N ALA A 233 -8.03 14.47 16.57
CA ALA A 233 -7.12 13.46 16.02
C ALA A 233 -5.83 13.41 16.86
N THR A 234 -5.44 12.24 17.36
CA THR A 234 -4.28 12.08 18.25
C THR A 234 -3.15 11.34 17.54
N PHE A 235 -1.98 11.94 17.45
CA PHE A 235 -0.77 11.36 16.89
C PHE A 235 0.28 11.27 17.99
N GLY A 236 0.59 10.06 18.45
CA GLY A 236 1.45 9.85 19.60
C GLY A 236 0.90 10.58 20.84
N GLY A 237 1.67 11.55 21.37
CA GLY A 237 1.26 12.39 22.50
C GLY A 237 0.55 13.70 22.15
N THR A 238 0.34 14.01 20.86
CA THR A 238 -0.23 15.29 20.41
C THR A 238 -1.66 15.10 19.91
N THR A 239 -2.60 15.93 20.37
CA THR A 239 -3.98 15.94 19.87
C THR A 239 -4.27 17.23 19.11
N LEU A 240 -4.75 17.08 17.88
CA LEU A 240 -5.26 18.15 17.03
C LEU A 240 -6.78 18.21 17.15
N TYR A 241 -7.35 19.41 17.06
CA TYR A 241 -8.80 19.65 17.05
C TYR A 241 -9.18 20.37 15.76
N SER A 242 -10.23 19.90 15.07
CA SER A 242 -10.78 20.58 13.90
C SER A 242 -11.37 21.93 14.31
N SER A 243 -11.34 22.90 13.38
CA SER A 243 -11.97 24.21 13.64
C SER A 243 -13.48 24.02 13.85
N PRO A 244 -14.14 24.80 14.73
CA PRO A 244 -15.60 24.79 14.88
C PRO A 244 -16.35 25.31 13.64
N ASP A 245 -15.63 25.84 12.66
CA ASP A 245 -16.21 26.38 11.43
C ASP A 245 -16.75 25.23 10.54
N ASN A 246 -17.78 25.55 9.77
CA ASN A 246 -18.60 24.71 8.89
C ASN A 246 -17.87 24.00 7.71
N PHE A 247 -16.57 23.73 7.85
CA PHE A 247 -15.83 22.83 6.96
C PHE A 247 -16.09 21.37 7.33
N THR A 248 -16.18 20.52 6.31
CA THR A 248 -16.40 19.08 6.48
C THR A 248 -15.13 18.32 6.89
N SER A 249 -13.94 18.96 6.90
CA SER A 249 -12.65 18.38 7.34
C SER A 249 -11.50 19.42 7.40
N ASN A 250 -10.47 19.15 8.20
CA ASN A 250 -9.18 19.88 8.29
C ASN A 250 -8.03 19.00 7.77
N THR A 251 -6.92 19.60 7.32
CA THR A 251 -5.70 18.86 6.92
C THR A 251 -4.70 18.75 8.07
N PHE A 252 -3.99 17.62 8.16
CA PHE A 252 -2.84 17.45 9.04
C PHE A 252 -1.57 17.09 8.26
N VAL A 253 -0.43 17.42 8.85
CA VAL A 253 0.88 16.85 8.53
C VAL A 253 1.46 16.34 9.84
N ALA A 254 1.85 15.07 9.90
CA ALA A 254 2.47 14.47 11.07
C ALA A 254 3.80 13.81 10.70
N LYS A 255 4.75 13.88 11.63
CA LYS A 255 6.07 13.24 11.52
C LYS A 255 6.10 12.05 12.49
N LEU A 256 6.49 10.89 11.99
CA LEU A 256 6.81 9.69 12.76
C LEU A 256 8.29 9.41 12.62
N THR A 257 8.90 8.91 13.70
CA THR A 257 10.27 8.37 13.60
C THR A 257 10.27 7.06 12.82
N ASN A 258 11.47 6.60 12.44
CA ASN A 258 11.67 5.28 11.83
C ASN A 258 11.03 4.14 12.64
N ASN A 259 10.91 4.29 13.96
CA ASN A 259 10.31 3.31 14.86
C ASN A 259 8.79 3.48 15.05
N LEU A 260 8.16 4.35 14.25
CA LEU A 260 6.73 4.66 14.32
C LEU A 260 6.27 5.23 15.67
N SER A 261 7.17 5.85 16.43
CA SER A 261 6.89 6.64 17.63
C SER A 261 6.93 8.14 17.35
#